data_AF-A0A925XD66-F1
#
_entry.id   AF-A0A925XD66-F1
#
_cell.length_a   1.000
_cell.length_b   1.000
_cell.length_c   1.000
_cell.angle_alpha   90.00
_cell.angle_beta   90.00
_cell.angle_gamma   90.00
#
_symmetry.space_group_name_H-M   'P 1'
#
loop_
_entity.id
_entity.type
_entity.pdbx_description
1 polymer ?
#
loop_
_entity_poly.entity_id
_entity_poly.type
_entity_poly.pdbx_seq_one_letter_code
_entity_poly.pdbx_strand_id
1 'polypeptide(L)'
;GMGGRQVRIDKKYGEIFDHHFVEYEYKDGSRMYSQCRHQPNCWSSVSEFVHGSKGTADPHGHVMPLSGSGEAYHFEGNSKDPYQVEHDDLAAAIRNGLDYNEADNGAHSTMTAILGRMATYGGKEVTWDAGINSNISLMPKVFSFDADPPVLPNSDGVYPIAVPGLTKVV
;
A
#
# COMPACT_ATOMS: atom_id res chain seq x y z
N GLY A 1 -3.64 -11.33 5.86
CA GLY A 1 -3.57 -11.03 4.41
C GLY A 1 -3.17 -12.25 3.62
N MET A 2 -3.47 -12.28 2.32
CA MET A 2 -3.10 -13.33 1.38
C MET A 2 -2.36 -12.71 0.19
N GLY A 3 -1.48 -13.47 -0.45
CA GLY A 3 -0.79 -13.02 -1.66
C GLY A 3 0.06 -14.14 -2.24
N GLY A 4 0.63 -13.88 -3.40
CA GLY A 4 1.50 -14.82 -4.06
C GLY A 4 2.00 -14.30 -5.39
N ARG A 5 2.62 -15.19 -6.17
CA ARG A 5 3.02 -14.93 -7.55
C ARG A 5 2.55 -16.07 -8.45
N GLN A 6 2.01 -15.75 -9.61
CA GLN A 6 1.58 -16.72 -10.62
C GLN A 6 2.24 -16.47 -11.98
N VAL A 7 2.32 -15.22 -12.44
CA VAL A 7 2.81 -14.89 -13.80
C VAL A 7 4.16 -14.19 -13.79
N ARG A 8 4.45 -13.44 -12.72
CA ARG A 8 5.81 -12.95 -12.50
C ARG A 8 6.60 -14.12 -11.96
N ILE A 9 7.14 -15.06 -12.73
CA ILE A 9 7.98 -16.18 -12.22
C ILE A 9 9.39 -16.22 -12.83
N ASP A 10 9.63 -15.40 -13.85
CA ASP A 10 10.92 -15.19 -14.49
C ASP A 10 11.92 -14.49 -13.54
N LYS A 11 13.22 -14.74 -13.74
CA LYS A 11 14.37 -14.19 -12.99
C LYS A 11 14.34 -12.67 -12.91
N LYS A 12 13.86 -12.01 -13.97
CA LYS A 12 13.76 -10.54 -14.05
C LYS A 12 12.81 -9.91 -13.02
N TYR A 13 11.93 -10.69 -12.39
CA TYR A 13 10.96 -10.20 -11.41
C TYR A 13 11.46 -10.29 -9.96
N GLY A 14 12.63 -10.87 -9.71
CA GLY A 14 13.21 -10.97 -8.37
C GLY A 14 12.32 -11.74 -7.40
N GLU A 15 12.17 -11.21 -6.18
CA GLU A 15 11.54 -11.87 -5.03
C GLU A 15 10.04 -11.56 -4.82
N ILE A 16 9.41 -10.81 -5.72
CA ILE A 16 8.10 -10.20 -5.44
C ILE A 16 6.90 -11.10 -5.74
N PHE A 17 5.85 -10.89 -4.96
CA PHE A 17 4.48 -11.30 -5.27
C PHE A 17 3.88 -10.44 -6.41
N ASP A 18 2.89 -10.98 -7.13
CA ASP A 18 2.14 -10.29 -8.18
C ASP A 18 0.68 -10.01 -7.83
N HIS A 19 0.23 -10.43 -6.65
CA HIS A 19 -1.08 -10.05 -6.11
C HIS A 19 -1.09 -10.10 -4.58
N HIS A 20 -1.90 -9.23 -3.99
CA HIS A 20 -2.10 -9.14 -2.55
C HIS A 20 -3.58 -8.84 -2.24
N PHE A 21 -4.05 -9.41 -1.12
CA PHE A 21 -5.27 -9.03 -0.43
C PHE A 21 -4.93 -8.85 1.04
N VAL A 22 -5.06 -7.63 1.55
CA VAL A 22 -4.73 -7.27 2.93
C VAL A 22 -5.98 -6.73 3.60
N GLU A 23 -6.24 -7.23 4.81
CA GLU A 23 -7.27 -6.72 5.70
C GLU A 23 -6.55 -6.06 6.87
N TYR A 24 -6.87 -4.80 7.12
CA TYR A 24 -6.41 -4.04 8.28
C TYR A 24 -7.58 -3.81 9.21
N GLU A 25 -7.36 -4.01 10.50
CA GLU A 25 -8.31 -3.66 11.56
C GLU A 25 -7.77 -2.46 12.34
N TYR A 26 -8.59 -1.43 12.47
CA TYR A 26 -8.27 -0.23 13.23
C TYR A 26 -8.85 -0.33 14.64
N LYS A 27 -8.34 0.51 15.56
CA LYS A 27 -8.71 0.48 16.99
C LYS A 27 -10.21 0.70 17.25
N ASP A 28 -10.89 1.42 16.36
CA ASP A 28 -12.33 1.68 16.41
C ASP A 28 -13.17 0.51 15.87
N GLY A 29 -12.54 -0.57 15.41
CA GLY A 29 -13.18 -1.72 14.78
C GLY A 29 -13.43 -1.55 13.28
N SER A 30 -13.07 -0.40 12.70
CA SER A 30 -13.14 -0.20 11.25
C SER A 30 -12.19 -1.14 10.53
N ARG A 31 -12.61 -1.64 9.37
CA ARG A 31 -11.81 -2.54 8.53
C ARG A 31 -11.53 -1.93 7.17
N MET A 32 -10.28 -2.03 6.74
CA MET A 32 -9.86 -1.62 5.40
C MET A 32 -9.37 -2.84 4.63
N TYR A 33 -9.92 -3.04 3.44
CA TYR A 33 -9.50 -4.09 2.51
C TYR A 33 -8.66 -3.45 1.39
N SER A 34 -7.38 -3.75 1.35
CA SER A 34 -6.47 -3.30 0.30
C SER A 34 -6.11 -4.46 -0.61
N GLN A 35 -6.33 -4.29 -1.91
CA GLN A 35 -6.14 -5.33 -2.91
C GLN A 35 -5.30 -4.79 -4.05
N CYS A 36 -4.36 -5.58 -4.55
CA CYS A 36 -3.60 -5.22 -5.73
C CYS A 36 -3.29 -6.45 -6.59
N ARG A 37 -3.13 -6.21 -7.90
CA ARG A 37 -2.76 -7.23 -8.88
C ARG A 37 -1.90 -6.63 -9.98
N HIS A 38 -0.80 -7.30 -10.28
CA HIS A 38 0.17 -6.96 -11.33
C HIS A 38 0.24 -8.05 -12.42
N GLN A 39 -0.92 -8.55 -12.84
CA GLN A 39 -1.08 -9.52 -13.92
C GLN A 39 -1.69 -8.79 -15.13
N PRO A 40 -1.05 -8.82 -16.31
CA PRO A 40 -1.56 -8.13 -17.50
C PRO A 40 -2.83 -8.80 -18.03
N ASN A 41 -3.62 -8.05 -18.82
CA ASN A 41 -4.86 -8.52 -19.46
C ASN A 41 -5.95 -9.02 -18.48
N CYS A 42 -5.94 -8.51 -17.25
CA CYS A 42 -7.03 -8.70 -16.29
C CYS A 42 -7.88 -7.43 -16.19
N TRP A 43 -9.03 -7.52 -15.52
CA TRP A 43 -9.81 -6.34 -15.13
C TRP A 43 -8.93 -5.32 -14.40
N SER A 44 -9.09 -4.03 -14.68
CA SER A 44 -8.30 -2.96 -14.06
C SER A 44 -9.22 -2.04 -13.27
N SER A 45 -8.84 -1.76 -12.03
CA SER A 45 -9.53 -0.82 -11.14
C SER A 45 -8.49 -0.15 -10.25
N VAL A 46 -8.50 1.17 -10.23
CA VAL A 46 -7.83 1.99 -9.22
C VAL A 46 -8.97 2.79 -8.60
N SER A 47 -9.45 2.34 -7.45
CA SER A 47 -10.71 2.81 -6.88
C SER A 47 -10.72 2.57 -5.38
N GLU A 48 -11.37 3.48 -4.68
CA GLU A 48 -11.61 3.42 -3.25
C GLU A 48 -13.12 3.35 -3.01
N PHE A 49 -13.52 2.59 -1.99
CA PHE A 49 -14.92 2.49 -1.60
C PHE A 49 -15.03 2.57 -0.09
N VAL A 50 -16.00 3.34 0.39
CA VAL A 50 -16.32 3.46 1.81
C VAL A 50 -17.68 2.84 2.03
N HIS A 51 -17.78 1.94 3.02
CA HIS A 51 -19.02 1.29 3.40
C HIS A 51 -19.38 1.71 4.82
N GLY A 52 -20.61 2.19 5.01
CA GLY A 52 -21.13 2.57 6.31
C GLY A 52 -22.50 1.98 6.56
N SER A 53 -22.98 2.07 7.80
CA SER A 53 -24.30 1.57 8.20
C SER A 53 -25.48 2.29 7.52
N LYS A 54 -25.22 3.44 6.89
CA LYS A 54 -26.23 4.29 6.22
C LYS A 54 -26.06 4.36 4.71
N GLY A 55 -25.09 3.68 4.11
CA GLY A 55 -24.84 3.80 2.68
C GLY A 55 -23.39 3.51 2.32
N THR A 56 -23.04 3.86 1.09
CA THR A 56 -21.68 3.76 0.56
C THR A 56 -21.21 5.11 0.04
N ALA A 57 -19.90 5.26 -0.13
CA ALA A 57 -19.31 6.37 -0.85
C ALA A 57 -18.21 5.89 -1.78
N ASP A 58 -18.11 6.55 -2.92
CA ASP A 58 -16.91 6.58 -3.76
C ASP A 58 -16.22 7.93 -3.47
N PRO A 59 -15.02 7.94 -2.87
CA PRO A 59 -14.28 9.17 -2.58
C PRO A 59 -13.99 10.05 -3.79
N HIS A 60 -14.22 9.56 -5.02
CA HIS A 60 -14.22 10.37 -6.24
C HIS A 60 -15.43 11.33 -6.36
N GLY A 61 -16.25 11.46 -5.32
CA GLY A 61 -17.26 12.52 -5.22
C GLY A 61 -18.70 12.03 -5.20
N HIS A 62 -18.95 10.77 -4.83
CA HIS A 62 -20.30 10.22 -4.71
C HIS A 62 -20.57 9.67 -3.32
N VAL A 63 -21.75 9.98 -2.77
CA VAL A 63 -22.30 9.34 -1.58
C VAL A 63 -23.69 8.80 -1.91
N MET A 64 -23.88 7.51 -1.67
CA MET A 64 -25.09 6.76 -1.99
C MET A 64 -25.73 6.26 -0.69
N PRO A 65 -26.81 6.89 -0.20
CA PRO A 65 -27.49 6.45 1.01
C PRO A 65 -28.28 5.15 0.76
N LEU A 66 -28.48 4.38 1.83
CA LEU A 66 -29.54 3.37 1.87
C LEU A 66 -30.92 4.03 1.83
N SER A 67 -31.93 3.26 1.42
CA SER A 67 -33.31 3.77 1.38
C SER A 67 -33.72 4.32 2.75
N GLY A 68 -34.10 5.60 2.79
CA GLY A 68 -34.55 6.28 4.01
C GLY A 68 -33.43 6.74 4.96
N SER A 69 -32.15 6.64 4.59
CA SER A 69 -31.04 7.09 5.46
C SER A 69 -30.46 8.46 5.10
N GLY A 70 -30.98 9.12 4.06
CA GLY A 70 -30.55 10.46 3.65
C GLY A 70 -30.75 10.71 2.15
N GLU A 71 -30.10 11.77 1.66
CA GLU A 71 -30.08 12.14 0.24
C GLU A 71 -28.75 11.73 -0.40
N ALA A 72 -28.81 11.36 -1.68
CA ALA A 72 -27.61 11.11 -2.46
C ALA A 72 -26.85 12.42 -2.68
N TYR A 73 -25.53 12.34 -2.68
CA TYR A 73 -24.66 13.48 -2.97
C TYR A 73 -23.76 13.14 -4.14
N HIS A 74 -23.63 14.11 -5.04
CA HIS A 74 -22.65 14.11 -6.10
C HIS A 74 -21.94 15.46 -6.11
N PHE A 75 -20.62 15.44 -6.14
CA PHE A 75 -19.84 16.66 -6.29
C PHE A 75 -20.01 17.23 -7.71
N GLU A 76 -20.62 18.41 -7.82
CA GLU A 76 -20.88 19.08 -9.11
C GLU A 76 -19.78 20.10 -9.49
N GLY A 77 -18.75 20.25 -8.66
CA GLY A 77 -17.67 21.19 -8.92
C GLY A 77 -16.65 20.68 -9.94
N ASN A 78 -15.75 21.56 -10.37
CA ASN A 78 -14.61 21.15 -11.17
C ASN A 78 -13.59 20.41 -10.30
N SER A 79 -13.30 19.16 -10.64
CA SER A 79 -12.17 18.43 -10.07
C SER A 79 -10.87 19.14 -10.45
N LYS A 80 -10.06 19.48 -9.45
CA LYS A 80 -8.70 19.96 -9.69
C LYS A 80 -7.81 18.78 -10.07
N ASP A 81 -6.81 19.02 -10.90
CA ASP A 81 -5.74 18.05 -11.11
C ASP A 81 -4.95 17.89 -9.80
N PRO A 82 -4.98 16.70 -9.15
CA PRO A 82 -4.32 16.51 -7.87
C PRO A 82 -2.80 16.71 -7.97
N TYR A 83 -2.18 16.37 -9.10
CA TYR A 83 -0.74 16.58 -9.30
C TYR A 83 -0.39 18.07 -9.36
N GLN A 84 -1.25 18.87 -10.00
CA GLN A 84 -1.05 20.32 -10.04
C GLN A 84 -1.24 20.95 -8.66
N VAL A 85 -2.23 20.50 -7.89
CA VAL A 85 -2.48 20.99 -6.52
C VAL A 85 -1.27 20.71 -5.63
N GLU A 86 -0.71 19.50 -5.66
CA GLU A 86 0.48 19.14 -4.88
C GLU A 86 1.68 20.06 -5.23
N HIS A 87 1.90 20.33 -6.52
CA HIS A 87 2.97 21.23 -6.95
C HIS A 87 2.72 22.70 -6.60
N ASP A 88 1.47 23.16 -6.67
CA ASP A 88 1.09 24.52 -6.29
C ASP A 88 1.32 24.74 -4.80
N ASP A 89 0.89 23.80 -3.95
CA ASP A 89 1.06 23.83 -2.50
C ASP A 89 2.55 23.81 -2.10
N LEU A 90 3.34 22.92 -2.71
CA LEU A 90 4.79 22.88 -2.50
C LEU A 90 5.47 24.21 -2.87
N ALA A 91 5.15 24.75 -4.05
CA ALA A 91 5.76 25.98 -4.52
C ALA A 91 5.32 27.20 -3.70
N ALA A 92 4.08 27.21 -3.21
CA ALA A 92 3.57 28.23 -2.30
C ALA A 92 4.26 28.16 -0.94
N ALA A 93 4.47 26.97 -0.39
CA ALA A 93 5.17 26.77 0.87
C ALA A 93 6.61 27.29 0.80
N ILE A 94 7.37 26.92 -0.25
CA ILE A 94 8.74 27.38 -0.47
C ILE A 94 8.79 28.91 -0.61
N ARG A 95 7.92 29.49 -1.44
CA ARG A 95 7.94 30.93 -1.73
C ARG A 95 7.57 31.78 -0.52
N ASN A 96 6.68 31.30 0.33
CA ASN A 96 6.19 32.03 1.49
C ASN A 96 6.88 31.63 2.79
N GLY A 97 7.83 30.68 2.76
CA GLY A 97 8.52 30.19 3.95
C GLY A 97 7.59 29.52 4.96
N LEU A 98 6.59 28.77 4.47
CA LEU A 98 5.64 28.07 5.32
C LEU A 98 6.21 26.73 5.79
N ASP A 99 5.93 26.36 7.03
CA ASP A 99 6.18 25.02 7.56
C ASP A 99 5.09 24.06 7.06
N TYR A 100 5.18 23.69 5.78
CA TYR A 100 4.29 22.73 5.13
C TYR A 100 5.08 21.44 4.87
N ASN A 101 4.68 20.36 5.55
CA ASN A 101 5.36 19.08 5.50
C ASN A 101 4.37 17.94 5.69
N GLU A 102 4.41 16.96 4.78
CA GLU A 102 3.59 15.74 4.85
C GLU A 102 4.43 14.49 5.17
N ALA A 103 5.69 14.65 5.58
CA ALA A 103 6.62 13.53 5.79
C ALA A 103 6.10 12.50 6.80
N ASP A 104 5.44 12.92 7.88
CA ASP A 104 4.88 12.00 8.87
C ASP A 104 3.74 11.17 8.28
N ASN A 105 2.83 11.82 7.55
CA ASN A 105 1.75 11.14 6.83
C ASN A 105 2.31 10.18 5.77
N GLY A 106 3.32 10.61 5.01
CA GLY A 106 4.02 9.78 4.02
C GLY A 106 4.71 8.57 4.65
N ALA A 107 5.34 8.75 5.82
CA ALA A 107 5.98 7.67 6.57
C ALA A 107 4.96 6.64 7.07
N HIS A 108 3.84 7.09 7.64
CA HIS A 108 2.75 6.21 8.09
C HIS A 108 2.09 5.46 6.92
N SER A 109 1.85 6.14 5.79
CA SER A 109 1.32 5.52 4.57
C SER A 109 2.26 4.45 4.02
N THR A 110 3.56 4.75 3.96
CA THR A 110 4.59 3.80 3.54
C THR A 110 4.66 2.59 4.49
N MET A 111 4.65 2.83 5.80
CA MET A 111 4.66 1.75 6.78
C MET A 111 3.41 0.87 6.68
N THR A 112 2.25 1.44 6.34
CA THR A 112 1.02 0.67 6.09
C THR A 112 1.21 -0.31 4.93
N ALA A 113 1.81 0.13 3.83
CA ALA A 113 2.13 -0.76 2.71
C ALA A 113 3.15 -1.86 3.10
N ILE A 114 4.17 -1.49 3.89
CA ILE A 114 5.16 -2.44 4.41
C ILE A 114 4.48 -3.49 5.32
N LEU A 115 3.58 -3.06 6.21
CA LEU A 115 2.82 -3.94 7.09
C LEU A 115 1.98 -4.94 6.29
N GLY A 116 1.34 -4.50 5.21
CA GLY A 116 0.64 -5.38 4.28
C GLY A 116 1.55 -6.40 3.60
N ARG A 117 2.75 -5.99 3.16
CA ARG A 117 3.77 -6.92 2.65
C ARG A 117 4.17 -7.93 3.72
N MET A 118 4.47 -7.48 4.94
CA MET A 118 4.83 -8.36 6.07
C MET A 118 3.72 -9.40 6.30
N ALA A 119 2.47 -8.98 6.46
CA ALA A 119 1.35 -9.89 6.69
C ALA A 119 1.16 -10.92 5.57
N THR A 120 1.29 -10.50 4.31
CA THR A 120 1.11 -11.40 3.15
C THR A 120 2.30 -12.33 2.94
N TYR A 121 3.53 -11.86 3.13
CA TYR A 121 4.74 -12.68 2.94
C TYR A 121 4.94 -13.67 4.08
N GLY A 122 4.59 -13.27 5.31
CA GLY A 122 4.69 -14.12 6.50
C GLY A 122 3.50 -15.06 6.67
N GLY A 123 2.35 -14.76 6.07
CA GLY A 123 1.11 -15.54 6.25
C GLY A 123 0.60 -15.53 7.69
N LYS A 124 0.88 -14.46 8.44
CA LYS A 124 0.51 -14.28 9.85
C LYS A 124 -0.12 -12.91 10.04
N GLU A 125 -0.87 -12.76 11.12
CA GLU A 125 -1.25 -11.44 11.62
C GLU A 125 0.00 -10.69 12.08
N VAL A 126 0.08 -9.41 11.74
CA VAL A 126 1.15 -8.52 12.16
C VAL A 126 0.51 -7.25 12.69
N THR A 127 0.74 -6.94 13.96
CA THR A 127 0.26 -5.69 14.57
C THR A 127 1.14 -4.52 14.12
N TRP A 128 0.59 -3.32 14.17
CA TRP A 128 1.34 -2.10 13.89
C TRP A 128 2.63 -2.01 14.73
N ASP A 129 2.51 -2.24 16.05
CA ASP A 129 3.64 -2.18 16.98
C ASP A 129 4.70 -3.25 16.68
N ALA A 130 4.31 -4.46 16.27
CA ALA A 130 5.25 -5.50 15.88
C ALA A 130 5.99 -5.14 14.57
N GLY A 131 5.27 -4.54 13.61
CA GLY A 131 5.85 -4.11 12.35
C GLY A 131 6.85 -2.96 12.51
N ILE A 132 6.45 -1.87 13.18
CA ILE A 132 7.28 -0.67 13.31
C ILE A 132 8.50 -0.87 14.22
N ASN A 133 8.41 -1.80 15.18
CA ASN A 133 9.53 -2.17 16.07
C ASN A 133 10.28 -3.42 15.59
N SER A 134 10.03 -3.92 14.38
CA SER A 134 10.76 -5.09 13.87
C SER A 134 12.24 -4.77 13.70
N ASN A 135 13.09 -5.75 14.05
CA ASN A 135 14.54 -5.67 13.87
C ASN A 135 15.01 -6.27 12.54
N ILE A 136 14.09 -6.70 11.67
CA ILE A 136 14.43 -7.19 10.34
C ILE A 136 14.76 -5.99 9.44
N SER A 137 16.01 -5.90 9.01
CA SER A 137 16.47 -4.89 8.07
C SER A 137 16.67 -5.48 6.68
N LEU A 138 16.02 -4.87 5.68
CA LEU A 138 16.23 -5.14 4.25
C LEU A 138 17.11 -4.07 3.59
N MET A 139 17.71 -3.18 4.39
CA MET A 139 18.62 -2.17 3.86
C MET A 139 19.97 -2.80 3.47
N PRO A 140 20.61 -2.31 2.40
CA PRO A 140 22.01 -2.60 2.15
C PRO A 140 22.86 -2.25 3.38
N LYS A 141 23.84 -3.10 3.70
CA LYS A 141 24.81 -2.81 4.78
C LYS A 141 25.84 -1.77 4.36
N VAL A 142 26.07 -1.65 3.05
CA VAL A 142 27.03 -0.74 2.43
C VAL A 142 26.32 -0.04 1.28
N PHE A 143 26.44 1.29 1.22
CA PHE A 143 25.90 2.10 0.14
C PHE A 143 26.99 2.37 -0.90
N SER A 144 27.22 1.39 -1.78
CA SER A 144 28.17 1.49 -2.90
C SER A 144 27.63 0.76 -4.13
N PHE A 145 28.07 1.17 -5.32
CA PHE A 145 27.63 0.54 -6.58
C PHE A 145 28.10 -0.91 -6.72
N ASP A 146 29.14 -1.31 -6.01
CA ASP A 146 29.69 -2.66 -5.95
C ASP A 146 29.27 -3.45 -4.70
N ALA A 147 28.36 -2.89 -3.88
CA ALA A 147 27.86 -3.58 -2.70
C ALA A 147 26.83 -4.66 -3.09
N ASP A 148 26.98 -5.84 -2.49
CA ASP A 148 25.99 -6.90 -2.63
C ASP A 148 24.65 -6.49 -1.98
N PRO A 149 23.51 -6.75 -2.63
CA PRO A 149 22.20 -6.61 -2.01
C PRO A 149 22.04 -7.62 -0.86
N PRO A 150 21.14 -7.36 0.10
CA PRO A 150 20.92 -8.24 1.24
C PRO A 150 20.35 -9.62 0.86
N VAL A 151 19.73 -9.72 -0.32
CA VAL A 151 19.23 -10.97 -0.88
C VAL A 151 19.88 -11.17 -2.25
N LEU A 152 20.50 -12.33 -2.46
CA LEU A 152 21.14 -12.71 -3.71
C LEU A 152 20.35 -13.86 -4.37
N PRO A 153 20.39 -13.96 -5.71
CA PRO A 153 19.84 -15.12 -6.39
C PRO A 153 20.70 -16.37 -6.12
N ASN A 154 20.10 -17.55 -6.30
CA ASN A 154 20.82 -18.82 -6.29
C ASN A 154 21.70 -19.00 -7.55
N SER A 155 22.38 -20.15 -7.67
CA SER A 155 23.24 -20.48 -8.82
C SER A 155 22.50 -20.45 -10.17
N ASP A 156 21.19 -20.65 -10.17
CA ASP A 156 20.35 -20.60 -11.36
C ASP A 156 19.86 -19.18 -11.66
N GLY A 157 20.23 -18.17 -10.87
CA GLY A 157 19.80 -16.78 -11.05
C GLY A 157 18.37 -16.51 -10.53
N VAL A 158 17.83 -17.37 -9.66
CA VAL A 158 16.49 -17.25 -9.09
C VAL A 158 16.57 -16.76 -7.65
N TYR A 159 15.80 -15.73 -7.30
CA TYR A 159 15.72 -15.20 -5.95
C TYR A 159 14.86 -16.08 -5.05
N PRO A 160 15.18 -16.20 -3.74
CA PRO A 160 14.31 -16.85 -2.78
C PRO A 160 12.99 -16.08 -2.66
N ILE A 161 11.89 -16.80 -2.67
CA ILE A 161 10.54 -16.22 -2.62
C ILE A 161 9.97 -16.44 -1.22
N ALA A 162 9.30 -15.42 -0.68
CA ALA A 162 8.61 -15.57 0.58
C ALA A 162 7.58 -16.71 0.51
N VAL A 163 7.60 -17.60 1.50
CA VAL A 163 6.65 -18.70 1.65
C VAL A 163 5.79 -18.37 2.87
N PRO A 164 4.51 -18.00 2.68
CA PRO A 164 3.60 -17.73 3.79
C PRO A 164 3.55 -18.90 4.76
N GLY A 165 3.67 -18.61 6.05
CA GLY A 165 3.77 -19.60 7.12
C GLY A 165 5.20 -20.03 7.48
N LEU A 166 6.20 -19.76 6.63
CA LEU A 166 7.61 -20.06 6.90
C LEU A 166 8.49 -18.80 6.96
N THR A 167 8.23 -17.81 6.11
CA THR A 167 9.03 -16.58 6.07
C THR A 167 8.79 -15.73 7.31
N LYS A 168 9.88 -15.37 8.00
CA LYS A 168 9.85 -14.41 9.11
C LYS A 168 9.86 -12.99 8.55
N VAL A 169 8.93 -12.17 9.01
CA VAL A 169 8.66 -10.82 8.48
C VAL A 169 8.65 -9.74 9.55
N VAL A 170 8.57 -10.15 10.82
CA VAL A 170 8.77 -9.31 12.00
C VAL A 170 9.75 -9.95 12.95
#